data_AF-A0A957YD33-F1
#
_entry.id   AF-A0A957YD33-F1
#
_cell.length_a   1.000
_cell.length_b   1.000
_cell.length_c   1.000
_cell.angle_alpha   90.00
_cell.angle_beta   90.00
_cell.angle_gamma   90.00
#
_symmetry.space_group_name_H-M   'P 1'
#
loop_
_entity.id
_entity.type
_entity.pdbx_description
1 polymer ?
#
loop_
_entity_poly.entity_id
_entity_poly.type
_entity_poly.pdbx_seq_one_letter_code
_entity_poly.pdbx_strand_id
1 'polypeptide(L)'
;MKTTDSRSSWIAFGLFYAILLLIVSVLDTVNAIFTPRLFLSQLGLITFGVGVFAVTALIMPNLSATRSILLAFTVGILTIIPAVLMGLGPIPGLWPQYFYIALGMATGSMLTFFSLWYAGRITRQNPSDLEKKKVD
;
A
#
# COMPACT_ATOMS: atom_id res chain seq x y z
N MET A 1 20.52 7.29 -18.48
CA MET A 1 19.31 6.79 -17.78
C MET A 1 18.45 8.01 -17.44
N LYS A 2 17.26 8.15 -18.04
CA LYS A 2 16.45 9.39 -18.05
C LYS A 2 16.07 9.84 -16.63
N THR A 3 16.60 10.97 -16.19
CA THR A 3 16.27 11.62 -14.91
C THR A 3 14.88 12.25 -14.90
N THR A 4 14.28 12.49 -16.07
CA THR A 4 12.93 13.06 -16.24
C THR A 4 11.82 12.13 -15.78
N ASP A 5 11.96 10.83 -16.00
CA ASP A 5 10.90 9.84 -15.72
C ASP A 5 10.73 9.61 -14.21
N SER A 6 11.84 9.67 -13.47
CA SER A 6 11.83 9.60 -12.00
C SER A 6 11.15 10.84 -11.40
N ARG A 7 11.49 12.05 -11.89
CA ARG A 7 10.94 13.31 -11.40
C ARG A 7 9.43 13.39 -11.60
N SER A 8 8.93 12.92 -12.75
CA SER A 8 7.50 12.86 -13.04
C SER A 8 6.76 11.89 -12.10
N SER A 9 7.36 10.74 -11.80
CA SER A 9 6.75 9.73 -10.91
C SER A 9 6.59 10.24 -9.48
N TRP A 10 7.60 10.96 -8.96
CA TRP A 10 7.53 11.57 -7.63
C TRP A 10 6.51 12.71 -7.53
N ILE A 11 6.31 13.48 -8.60
CA ILE A 11 5.26 14.50 -8.66
C ILE A 11 3.88 13.84 -8.60
N ALA A 12 3.65 12.79 -9.39
CA ALA A 12 2.39 12.06 -9.35
C ALA A 12 2.11 11.46 -7.95
N PHE A 13 3.15 10.97 -7.29
CA PHE A 13 3.06 10.45 -5.92
C PHE A 13 2.69 11.53 -4.89
N GLY A 14 3.35 12.70 -4.96
CA GLY A 14 3.02 13.84 -4.10
C GLY A 14 1.61 14.37 -4.35
N LEU A 15 1.19 14.41 -5.62
CA LEU A 15 -0.16 14.83 -6.02
C LEU A 15 -1.23 13.84 -5.54
N PHE A 16 -0.96 12.53 -5.61
CA PHE A 16 -1.82 11.51 -5.02
C PHE A 16 -2.01 11.71 -3.51
N TYR A 17 -0.92 11.95 -2.76
CA TYR A 17 -0.99 12.24 -1.33
C TYR A 17 -1.81 13.50 -1.03
N ALA A 18 -1.57 14.58 -1.79
CA ALA A 18 -2.32 15.84 -1.62
C ALA A 18 -3.82 15.66 -1.90
N ILE A 19 -4.18 14.89 -2.95
CA ILE A 19 -5.59 14.58 -3.26
C ILE A 19 -6.22 13.77 -2.13
N LEU A 20 -5.53 12.77 -1.56
CA LEU A 20 -6.05 12.00 -0.43
C LEU A 20 -6.37 12.89 0.77
N LEU A 21 -5.45 13.80 1.11
CA LEU A 21 -5.68 14.76 2.20
C LEU A 21 -6.84 15.69 1.90
N LEU A 22 -6.98 16.15 0.65
CA LEU A 22 -8.10 16.97 0.24
C LEU A 22 -9.43 16.22 0.40
N ILE A 23 -9.51 14.98 -0.08
CA ILE A 23 -10.73 14.15 0.02
C ILE A 23 -11.13 13.96 1.49
N VAL A 24 -10.18 13.61 2.35
CA VAL A 24 -10.47 13.42 3.78
C VAL A 24 -10.88 14.73 4.46
N SER A 25 -10.20 15.83 4.13
CA SER A 25 -10.57 17.16 4.65
C SER A 25 -11.99 17.56 4.25
N VAL A 26 -12.37 17.30 2.99
CA VAL A 26 -13.73 17.56 2.49
C VAL A 26 -14.74 16.66 3.20
N LEU A 27 -14.45 15.37 3.36
CA LEU A 27 -15.34 14.43 4.08
C LEU A 27 -15.57 14.85 5.52
N ASP A 28 -14.50 15.19 6.25
CA ASP A 28 -14.59 15.65 7.64
C ASP A 28 -15.42 16.93 7.77
N THR A 29 -15.28 17.84 6.81
CA THR A 29 -16.02 19.11 6.77
C THR A 29 -17.49 18.88 6.46
N VAL A 30 -17.80 18.09 5.43
CA VAL A 30 -19.18 17.79 5.00
C VAL A 30 -19.94 17.02 6.09
N ASN A 31 -19.27 16.13 6.81
CA ASN A 31 -19.87 15.37 7.91
C ASN A 31 -19.85 16.13 9.25
N ALA A 32 -19.30 17.35 9.30
CA ALA A 32 -19.20 18.19 10.51
C ALA A 32 -18.51 17.49 11.70
N ILE A 33 -17.60 16.56 11.41
CA ILE A 33 -16.84 15.78 12.40
C ILE A 33 -15.41 16.30 12.58
N PHE A 34 -15.05 17.35 11.84
CA PHE A 34 -13.71 17.92 11.85
C PHE A 34 -13.26 18.25 13.28
N THR A 35 -12.39 17.40 13.80
CA THR A 35 -11.79 17.54 15.12
C THR A 35 -10.29 17.41 14.92
N PRO A 36 -9.45 18.31 15.47
CA PRO A 36 -8.01 18.26 15.27
C PRO A 36 -7.38 16.89 15.60
N ARG A 37 -7.91 16.20 16.62
CA ARG A 37 -7.48 14.85 16.99
C ARG A 37 -7.79 13.79 15.93
N LEU A 38 -9.01 13.82 15.37
CA LEU A 38 -9.42 12.88 14.33
C LEU A 38 -8.64 13.15 13.05
N PHE A 39 -8.52 14.40 12.66
CA PHE A 39 -7.75 14.81 11.49
C PHE A 39 -6.27 14.39 11.59
N LEU A 40 -5.64 14.58 12.76
CA LEU A 40 -4.28 14.10 13.00
C LEU A 40 -4.16 12.58 12.90
N SER A 41 -5.15 11.83 13.37
CA SER A 41 -5.15 10.37 13.26
C SER A 41 -5.29 9.89 11.80
N GLN A 42 -6.16 10.53 11.02
CA GLN A 42 -6.31 10.26 9.59
C GLN A 42 -5.04 10.63 8.81
N LEU A 43 -4.47 11.80 9.10
CA LEU A 43 -3.21 12.26 8.52
C LEU A 43 -2.08 11.28 8.84
N GLY A 44 -2.00 10.81 10.09
CA GLY A 44 -1.02 9.80 10.51
C GLY A 44 -1.17 8.49 9.74
N LEU A 45 -2.40 7.99 9.60
CA LEU A 45 -2.69 6.77 8.84
C LEU A 45 -2.29 6.90 7.36
N ILE A 46 -2.71 7.98 6.70
CA ILE A 46 -2.38 8.21 5.28
C ILE A 46 -0.88 8.34 5.10
N THR A 47 -0.22 9.13 5.96
CA THR A 47 1.23 9.33 5.90
C THR A 47 1.99 8.04 6.12
N PHE A 48 1.54 7.20 7.06
CA PHE A 48 2.13 5.89 7.30
C PHE A 48 1.97 4.98 6.07
N GLY A 49 0.76 4.88 5.51
CA GLY A 49 0.50 4.05 4.33
C GLY A 49 1.32 4.49 3.11
N VAL A 50 1.30 5.78 2.81
CA VAL A 50 2.08 6.36 1.71
C VAL A 50 3.59 6.22 1.98
N GLY A 51 4.03 6.38 3.22
CA GLY A 51 5.41 6.16 3.63
C GLY A 51 5.90 4.73 3.36
N VAL A 52 5.06 3.72 3.62
CA VAL A 52 5.39 2.31 3.28
C VAL A 52 5.60 2.13 1.79
N PHE A 53 4.81 2.77 0.92
CA PHE A 53 5.05 2.72 -0.52
C PHE A 53 6.35 3.39 -0.93
N ALA A 54 6.64 4.58 -0.38
CA ALA A 54 7.87 5.30 -0.68
C ALA A 54 9.10 4.47 -0.29
N VAL A 55 9.11 3.91 0.92
CA VAL A 55 10.19 3.04 1.40
C VAL A 55 10.30 1.77 0.56
N THR A 56 9.18 1.14 0.23
CA THR A 56 9.21 -0.11 -0.56
C THR A 56 9.69 0.14 -1.99
N ALA A 57 9.34 1.28 -2.59
CA ALA A 57 9.84 1.66 -3.92
C ALA A 57 11.37 1.87 -3.93
N LEU A 58 11.94 2.37 -2.82
CA LEU A 58 13.39 2.52 -2.67
C LEU A 58 14.11 1.18 -2.45
N ILE A 59 13.53 0.28 -1.66
CA ILE A 59 14.16 -1.02 -1.32
C ILE A 59 13.96 -2.05 -2.43
N MET A 60 12.81 -2.02 -3.12
CA MET A 60 12.42 -3.02 -4.11
C MET A 60 12.00 -2.35 -5.44
N PRO A 61 12.92 -1.71 -6.17
CA PRO A 61 12.60 -0.96 -7.39
C PRO A 61 12.08 -1.84 -8.55
N ASN A 62 12.31 -3.16 -8.49
CA ASN A 62 11.95 -4.12 -9.53
C ASN A 62 10.80 -5.05 -9.11
N LEU A 63 9.77 -4.51 -8.45
CA LEU A 63 8.55 -5.26 -8.15
C LEU A 63 7.72 -5.47 -9.43
N SER A 64 7.25 -6.69 -9.65
CA SER A 64 6.29 -6.96 -10.71
C SER A 64 4.96 -6.26 -10.40
N ALA A 65 4.20 -5.90 -11.44
CA ALA A 65 2.90 -5.24 -11.29
C ALA A 65 1.99 -5.97 -10.30
N THR A 66 1.93 -7.31 -10.37
CA THR A 66 1.14 -8.15 -9.45
C THR A 66 1.55 -7.98 -7.99
N ARG A 67 2.87 -7.95 -7.70
CA ARG A 67 3.36 -7.78 -6.32
C ARG A 67 3.11 -6.36 -5.81
N SER A 68 3.26 -5.36 -6.68
CA SER A 68 2.95 -3.96 -6.35
C SER A 68 1.47 -3.78 -6.00
N ILE A 69 0.56 -4.46 -6.72
CA ILE A 69 -0.89 -4.41 -6.44
C ILE A 69 -1.22 -5.07 -5.09
N LEU A 70 -0.63 -6.22 -4.77
CA LEU A 70 -0.85 -6.89 -3.48
C LEU A 70 -0.38 -6.02 -2.31
N LEU A 71 0.81 -5.42 -2.43
CA LEU A 71 1.30 -4.46 -1.45
C LEU A 71 0.36 -3.24 -1.36
N ALA A 72 -0.08 -2.70 -2.50
CA ALA A 72 -1.00 -1.58 -2.57
C ALA A 72 -2.30 -1.85 -1.83
N PHE A 73 -2.85 -3.04 -2.04
CA PHE A 73 -4.06 -3.49 -1.40
C PHE A 73 -3.89 -3.67 0.11
N THR A 74 -2.85 -4.38 0.54
CA THR A 74 -2.55 -4.61 1.97
C THR A 74 -2.41 -3.28 2.72
N VAL A 75 -1.59 -2.38 2.19
CA VAL A 75 -1.35 -1.07 2.82
C VAL A 75 -2.61 -0.22 2.76
N GLY A 76 -3.30 -0.17 1.62
CA GLY A 76 -4.52 0.61 1.44
C GLY A 76 -5.63 0.23 2.41
N ILE A 77 -5.88 -1.07 2.60
CA ILE A 77 -6.86 -1.58 3.57
C ILE A 77 -6.45 -1.31 5.02
N LEU A 78 -5.18 -1.35 5.36
CA LEU A 78 -4.78 -1.13 6.76
C LEU A 78 -4.65 0.34 7.14
N THR A 79 -4.61 1.27 6.16
CA THR A 79 -4.24 2.67 6.43
C THR A 79 -5.19 3.67 5.78
N ILE A 80 -5.25 3.70 4.45
CA ILE A 80 -5.99 4.70 3.67
C ILE A 80 -7.50 4.53 3.84
N ILE A 81 -8.02 3.29 3.73
CA ILE A 81 -9.45 3.04 3.88
C ILE A 81 -9.93 3.39 5.29
N PRO A 82 -9.27 2.97 6.38
CA PRO A 82 -9.59 3.44 7.74
C PRO A 82 -9.63 4.96 7.85
N ALA A 83 -8.64 5.67 7.29
CA ALA A 83 -8.62 7.14 7.33
C ALA A 83 -9.85 7.76 6.66
N VAL A 84 -10.27 7.21 5.52
CA VAL A 84 -11.49 7.65 4.82
C VAL A 84 -12.75 7.29 5.61
N LEU A 85 -12.82 6.09 6.20
CA LEU A 85 -13.97 5.64 6.98
C LEU A 85 -14.16 6.44 8.28
N MET A 86 -13.07 6.87 8.92
CA MET A 86 -13.15 7.84 10.04
C MET A 86 -13.85 9.13 9.62
N GLY A 87 -13.69 9.52 8.35
CA GLY A 87 -14.31 10.70 7.74
C GLY A 87 -15.83 10.60 7.52
N LEU A 88 -16.43 9.43 7.72
CA LEU A 88 -17.88 9.20 7.59
C LEU A 88 -18.63 9.33 8.92
N GLY A 89 -17.89 9.56 10.02
CA GLY A 89 -18.45 9.66 11.37
C GLY A 89 -18.62 8.31 12.08
N PRO A 90 -19.16 8.33 13.31
CA PRO A 90 -19.25 7.14 14.15
C PRO A 90 -20.35 6.20 13.68
N ILE A 91 -19.96 5.08 13.05
CA ILE A 91 -20.86 4.00 12.68
C ILE A 91 -20.72 2.88 13.74
N PRO A 92 -21.80 2.56 14.50
CA PRO A 92 -21.75 1.54 15.55
C PRO A 92 -21.32 0.18 15.00
N GLY A 93 -20.36 -0.48 15.65
CA GLY A 93 -19.90 -1.82 15.28
C GLY A 93 -19.04 -1.91 14.01
N LEU A 94 -18.86 -0.80 13.27
CA LEU A 94 -18.06 -0.80 12.04
C LEU A 94 -16.59 -1.12 12.29
N TRP A 95 -15.98 -0.56 13.34
CA TRP A 95 -14.54 -0.69 13.57
C TRP A 95 -14.09 -2.13 13.88
N PRO A 96 -14.71 -2.88 14.81
CA PRO A 96 -14.35 -4.28 15.04
C PRO A 96 -14.56 -5.12 13.77
N GLN A 97 -15.70 -4.98 13.10
CA GLN A 97 -16.01 -5.75 11.90
C GLN A 97 -15.02 -5.45 10.77
N TYR A 98 -14.74 -4.17 10.54
CA TYR A 98 -13.76 -3.72 9.57
C TYR A 98 -12.39 -4.31 9.88
N PHE A 99 -11.94 -4.23 11.13
CA PHE A 99 -10.63 -4.72 11.54
C PHE A 99 -10.45 -6.21 11.24
N TYR A 100 -11.43 -7.06 11.56
CA TYR A 100 -11.35 -8.50 11.28
C TYR A 100 -11.25 -8.80 9.79
N ILE A 101 -12.09 -8.15 8.98
CA ILE A 101 -12.12 -8.36 7.52
C ILE A 101 -10.84 -7.81 6.89
N ALA A 102 -10.45 -6.58 7.24
CA ALA A 102 -9.26 -5.90 6.79
C ALA A 102 -8.00 -6.72 7.11
N LEU A 103 -7.88 -7.21 8.33
CA LEU A 103 -6.74 -8.02 8.76
C LEU A 103 -6.66 -9.34 7.99
N GLY A 104 -7.79 -10.02 7.78
CA GLY A 104 -7.85 -11.24 6.96
C GLY A 104 -7.39 -11.00 5.52
N MET A 105 -7.94 -9.95 4.88
CA MET A 105 -7.57 -9.56 3.52
C MET A 105 -6.10 -9.14 3.40
N ALA A 106 -5.62 -8.32 4.34
CA ALA A 106 -4.25 -7.85 4.38
C ALA A 106 -3.27 -9.01 4.56
N THR A 107 -3.58 -9.95 5.45
CA THR A 107 -2.76 -11.15 5.71
C THR A 107 -2.70 -12.04 4.48
N GLY A 108 -3.85 -12.31 3.84
CA GLY A 108 -3.90 -13.13 2.61
C GLY A 108 -3.11 -12.51 1.46
N SER A 109 -3.25 -11.21 1.26
CA SER A 109 -2.50 -10.46 0.24
C SER A 109 -0.99 -10.48 0.53
N MET A 110 -0.60 -10.29 1.79
CA MET A 110 0.81 -10.28 2.21
C MET A 110 1.45 -11.67 2.13
N LEU A 111 0.73 -12.73 2.49
CA LEU A 111 1.18 -14.12 2.29
C LEU A 111 1.38 -14.43 0.81
N THR A 112 0.47 -13.98 -0.05
CA THR A 112 0.58 -14.16 -1.51
C THR A 112 1.78 -13.39 -2.04
N PHE A 113 2.01 -12.16 -1.58
CA PHE A 113 3.17 -11.36 -1.92
C PHE A 113 4.48 -12.09 -1.58
N PHE A 114 4.61 -12.60 -0.35
CA PHE A 114 5.81 -13.33 0.08
C PHE A 114 5.99 -14.64 -0.68
N SER A 115 4.90 -15.37 -0.93
CA SER A 115 4.92 -16.62 -1.71
C SER A 115 5.44 -16.38 -3.13
N LEU A 116 4.91 -15.35 -3.80
CA LEU A 116 5.38 -14.95 -5.13
C LEU A 116 6.83 -14.48 -5.11
N TRP A 117 7.22 -13.73 -4.08
CA TRP A 117 8.59 -13.25 -3.92
C TRP A 117 9.59 -14.39 -3.77
N TYR A 118 9.27 -15.36 -2.91
CA TYR A 118 10.10 -16.53 -2.66
C TYR A 118 10.15 -17.46 -3.88
N ALA A 119 9.01 -17.75 -4.51
CA ALA A 119 8.96 -18.56 -5.75
C ALA A 119 9.83 -17.95 -6.85
N GLY A 120 9.76 -16.62 -7.04
CA GLY A 120 10.59 -15.92 -8.02
C GLY A 120 12.10 -15.95 -7.71
N ARG A 121 12.50 -16.16 -6.44
CA ARG A 121 13.92 -16.39 -6.10
C ARG A 121 14.38 -17.80 -6.48
N ILE A 122 13.54 -18.82 -6.25
CA ILE A 122 13.87 -20.21 -6.60
C ILE A 122 14.02 -20.37 -8.12
N THR A 123 13.14 -19.78 -8.92
CA THR A 123 13.22 -19.88 -10.39
C THR A 123 14.46 -19.18 -10.96
N ARG A 124 14.96 -18.12 -10.33
CA ARG A 124 16.18 -17.41 -10.75
C ARG A 124 17.48 -18.14 -10.42
N GLN A 125 17.48 -19.05 -9.45
CA GLN A 125 18.66 -19.87 -9.13
C GLN A 125 18.87 -21.05 -10.09
N ASN A 126 17.86 -21.40 -10.92
CA ASN A 126 17.84 -22.66 -11.67
C ASN A 126 17.97 -22.63 -13.21
N PRO A 127 18.57 -21.62 -13.89
CA PRO A 127 18.94 -21.78 -15.30
C PRO A 127 20.33 -22.41 -15.53
N SER A 128 21.30 -22.21 -14.63
CA SER A 128 22.70 -22.64 -14.86
C SER A 128 23.02 -24.08 -14.44
N ASP A 129 22.21 -24.68 -13.56
CA ASP A 129 22.43 -26.06 -13.10
C ASP A 129 21.78 -27.11 -14.03
N LEU A 130 20.78 -26.70 -14.82
CA LEU A 130 20.15 -27.58 -15.82
C LEU A 130 20.97 -27.71 -17.11
N GLU A 131 21.84 -26.74 -17.40
CA GLU A 131 22.73 -26.78 -18.57
C GLU A 131 23.99 -27.61 -18.29
N LYS A 132 24.50 -27.63 -17.05
CA LYS A 132 25.61 -28.51 -16.65
C LYS A 132 25.24 -30.00 -16.59
N LYS A 133 23.97 -30.35 -16.34
CA LYS A 133 23.55 -31.75 -16.23
C LYS A 133 23.22 -32.42 -17.58
N LYS A 134 23.32 -31.70 -18.70
CA LYS A 134 23.11 -32.25 -20.05
C LYS A 134 24.41 -32.53 -20.82
N VAL A 135 25.57 -32.22 -20.22
CA VAL A 135 26.89 -32.33 -20.87
C VAL A 135 27.78 -33.41 -20.26
N ASP A 136 27.29 -34.15 -19.25
CA ASP A 136 27.95 -35.35 -18.70
C ASP A 136 27.14 -36.62 -18.98
#